data_AF-A0A9P3LG81-F1
#
_entry.id   AF-A0A9P3LG81-F1
#
_cell.length_a   1.000
_cell.length_b   1.000
_cell.length_c   1.000
_cell.angle_alpha   90.00
_cell.angle_beta   90.00
_cell.angle_gamma   90.00
#
_symmetry.space_group_name_H-M   'P 1'
#
loop_
_entity.id
_entity.type
_entity.pdbx_description
1 polymer ?
#
loop_
_entity_poly.entity_id
_entity_poly.type
_entity_poly.pdbx_seq_one_letter_code
_entity_poly.pdbx_strand_id
1 'polypeptide(L)'
;MRTTAPGLTTVPGRDLRRRKFQRAIYTVVVQAADLIQDIFSLFVHERPCQQPSNACSWSEGEAISRLLKAKPICSYLTNPERSNVCQVDATTASKLVYHPIDPSESPELLALRLIYEQTTIPVPRVHRLVYDPVETSYAQVLMDYIPGRPLIHAWTTLSFWEKLRAAWVLRSYMRQLRKITHPRADIPGPLGPGLTPLAFCTPTTGVAWDVGPFADANALNDYVNRRSATAAGAVPIPPGFTHPEPMAFVHNDLHMHNIILGDDGRLWIVDWEWAGFFPRSYEFTSMAMQCEWHDTYAAPWSFRLCVPFIADPYFDRYRWLAGMVP
;
A
#
# COMPACT_ATOMS: atom_id res chain seq x y z
N MET A 1 -8.45 -23.52 41.83
CA MET A 1 -8.05 -24.51 40.80
C MET A 1 -8.15 -23.83 39.44
N ARG A 2 -7.02 -23.36 38.88
CA ARG A 2 -6.96 -22.84 37.50
C ARG A 2 -6.63 -24.02 36.59
N THR A 3 -7.54 -24.35 35.67
CA THR A 3 -7.31 -25.29 34.59
C THR A 3 -6.39 -24.65 33.56
N THR A 4 -5.18 -25.16 33.44
CA THR A 4 -4.22 -24.86 32.38
C THR A 4 -4.66 -25.52 31.08
N ALA A 5 -4.74 -24.74 29.99
CA ALA A 5 -4.93 -25.29 28.65
C ALA A 5 -3.66 -26.06 28.22
N PRO A 6 -3.77 -27.19 27.50
CA PRO A 6 -2.62 -27.96 27.06
C PRO A 6 -1.82 -27.22 25.98
N GLY A 7 -0.53 -27.04 26.21
CA GLY A 7 0.40 -26.50 25.23
C GLY A 7 0.54 -27.42 24.01
N LEU A 8 0.24 -26.89 22.83
CA LEU A 8 0.67 -27.46 21.57
C LEU A 8 2.17 -27.22 21.40
N THR A 9 2.98 -28.15 21.88
CA THR A 9 4.41 -28.23 21.56
C THR A 9 4.58 -28.66 20.11
N THR A 10 4.69 -27.70 19.19
CA THR A 10 5.02 -27.97 17.80
C THR A 10 6.49 -28.37 17.68
N VAL A 11 6.76 -29.53 17.07
CA VAL A 11 8.13 -30.01 16.81
C VAL A 11 8.82 -29.04 15.83
N PRO A 12 9.95 -28.41 16.19
CA PRO A 12 10.60 -27.36 15.38
C PRO A 12 10.88 -27.79 13.94
N GLY A 13 11.25 -29.06 13.73
CA GLY A 13 11.55 -29.62 12.41
C GLY A 13 10.33 -29.92 11.51
N ARG A 14 9.13 -30.05 12.07
CA ARG A 14 7.88 -30.20 11.27
C ARG A 14 7.41 -28.85 10.75
N ASP A 15 7.55 -27.82 11.56
CA ASP A 15 7.19 -26.45 11.20
C ASP A 15 8.10 -25.93 10.07
N LEU A 16 9.41 -26.12 10.16
CA LEU A 16 10.34 -25.73 9.09
C LEU A 16 10.05 -26.41 7.74
N ARG A 17 9.72 -27.71 7.74
CA ARG A 17 9.36 -28.44 6.51
C ARG A 17 8.06 -27.90 5.90
N ARG A 18 7.04 -27.68 6.73
CA ARG A 18 5.77 -27.08 6.30
C ARG A 18 5.98 -25.70 5.69
N ARG A 19 6.84 -24.86 6.29
CA ARG A 19 7.18 -23.52 5.80
C ARG A 19 7.90 -23.57 4.44
N LYS A 20 8.91 -24.44 4.30
CA LYS A 20 9.62 -24.63 3.03
C LYS A 20 8.67 -25.12 1.93
N PHE A 21 7.77 -26.05 2.27
CA PHE A 21 6.77 -26.56 1.34
C PHE A 21 5.77 -25.48 0.91
N GLN A 22 5.25 -24.69 1.84
CA GLN A 22 4.35 -23.57 1.53
C GLN A 22 5.04 -22.54 0.61
N ARG A 23 6.28 -22.16 0.91
CA ARG A 23 7.08 -21.27 0.04
C ARG A 23 7.21 -21.84 -1.37
N ALA A 24 7.56 -23.13 -1.49
CA ALA A 24 7.70 -23.78 -2.79
C ALA A 24 6.39 -23.78 -3.60
N ILE A 25 5.25 -24.07 -2.97
CA ILE A 25 3.94 -24.03 -3.66
C ILE A 25 3.67 -22.65 -4.21
N TYR A 26 3.75 -21.61 -3.37
CA TYR A 26 3.47 -20.25 -3.83
C TYR A 26 4.45 -19.82 -4.91
N THR A 27 5.73 -20.15 -4.80
CA THR A 27 6.71 -19.84 -5.85
C THR A 27 6.32 -20.46 -7.19
N VAL A 28 5.93 -21.74 -7.21
CA VAL A 28 5.51 -22.41 -8.47
C VAL A 28 4.24 -21.78 -9.04
N VAL A 29 3.22 -21.54 -8.19
CA VAL A 29 1.95 -20.94 -8.61
C VAL A 29 2.16 -19.53 -9.18
N VAL A 30 2.99 -18.72 -8.53
CA VAL A 30 3.40 -17.37 -8.94
C VAL A 30 4.09 -17.41 -10.30
N GLN A 31 5.08 -18.29 -10.48
CA GLN A 31 5.80 -18.41 -11.74
C GLN A 31 4.88 -18.84 -12.90
N ALA A 32 3.98 -19.80 -12.64
CA ALA A 32 3.00 -20.23 -13.62
C ALA A 32 2.02 -19.09 -13.98
N ALA A 33 1.56 -18.34 -12.99
CA ALA A 33 0.65 -17.21 -13.21
C ALA A 33 1.32 -16.07 -14.00
N ASP A 34 2.60 -15.79 -13.74
CA ASP A 34 3.35 -14.79 -14.49
C ASP A 34 3.52 -15.19 -15.95
N LEU A 35 3.85 -16.46 -16.22
CA LEU A 35 3.94 -16.98 -17.57
C LEU A 35 2.62 -16.85 -18.33
N ILE A 36 1.51 -17.23 -17.68
CA ILE A 36 0.16 -17.07 -18.23
C ILE A 36 -0.11 -15.59 -18.54
N GLN A 37 0.16 -14.71 -17.59
CA GLN A 37 -0.08 -13.28 -17.76
C GLN A 37 0.78 -12.67 -18.87
N ASP A 38 2.03 -13.12 -19.04
CA ASP A 38 2.91 -12.65 -20.10
C ASP A 38 2.36 -13.04 -21.49
N ILE A 39 1.81 -14.26 -21.62
CA ILE A 39 1.13 -14.70 -22.85
C ILE A 39 -0.09 -13.81 -23.16
N PHE A 40 -0.91 -13.46 -22.16
CA PHE A 40 -2.12 -12.66 -22.37
C PHE A 40 -1.89 -11.14 -22.42
N SER A 41 -0.77 -10.64 -21.86
CA SER A 41 -0.43 -9.21 -21.87
C SER A 41 -0.15 -8.65 -23.26
N LEU A 42 0.04 -9.53 -24.25
CA LEU A 42 0.15 -9.17 -25.66
C LEU A 42 -1.16 -8.62 -26.27
N PHE A 43 -2.30 -8.72 -25.57
CA PHE A 43 -3.61 -8.52 -26.21
C PHE A 43 -4.48 -7.36 -25.68
N VAL A 44 -4.32 -6.82 -24.47
CA VAL A 44 -5.08 -5.61 -24.03
C VAL A 44 -4.39 -4.87 -22.87
N HIS A 45 -4.13 -3.58 -23.05
CA HIS A 45 -3.81 -2.62 -21.96
C HIS A 45 -4.57 -1.30 -22.19
N GLU A 46 -5.90 -1.32 -22.06
CA GLU A 46 -6.67 -0.07 -22.05
C GLU A 46 -6.80 0.48 -20.63
N ARG A 47 -6.34 1.72 -20.46
CA ARG A 47 -6.62 2.51 -19.26
C ARG A 47 -8.15 2.66 -19.11
N PRO A 48 -8.67 2.73 -17.88
CA PRO A 48 -10.07 3.11 -17.69
C PRO A 48 -10.34 4.44 -18.40
N CYS A 49 -11.42 4.52 -19.18
CA CYS A 49 -11.95 5.80 -19.62
C CYS A 49 -12.52 6.50 -18.38
N GLN A 50 -11.73 7.40 -17.80
CA GLN A 50 -12.17 8.24 -16.69
C GLN A 50 -12.97 9.41 -17.29
N GLN A 51 -14.26 9.49 -16.94
CA GLN A 51 -15.02 10.70 -17.22
C GLN A 51 -14.43 11.87 -16.43
N PRO A 52 -14.32 13.07 -17.03
CA PRO A 52 -13.80 14.22 -16.32
C PRO A 52 -14.68 14.55 -15.11
N SER A 53 -14.05 14.77 -13.96
CA SER A 53 -14.74 15.22 -12.76
C SER A 53 -15.29 16.64 -12.95
N ASN A 54 -16.45 16.91 -12.33
CA ASN A 54 -17.05 18.24 -12.30
C ASN A 54 -16.08 19.30 -11.74
N ALA A 55 -15.15 18.90 -10.86
CA ALA A 55 -14.15 19.76 -10.26
C ALA A 55 -13.31 20.54 -11.28
N CYS A 56 -13.12 20.00 -12.48
CA CYS A 56 -12.36 20.67 -13.54
C CYS A 56 -13.01 21.97 -14.05
N SER A 57 -14.34 22.11 -13.88
CA SER A 57 -15.09 23.30 -14.33
C SER A 57 -15.32 24.36 -13.25
N TRP A 58 -15.00 24.07 -11.99
CA TRP A 58 -15.33 24.97 -10.89
C TRP A 58 -14.37 26.16 -10.81
N SER A 59 -14.91 27.33 -10.48
CA SER A 59 -14.08 28.45 -10.02
C SER A 59 -13.46 28.15 -8.65
N GLU A 60 -12.44 28.92 -8.25
CA GLU A 60 -11.79 28.74 -6.95
C GLU A 60 -12.73 28.95 -5.76
N GLY A 61 -13.50 30.05 -5.77
CA GLY A 61 -14.50 30.31 -4.73
C GLY A 61 -15.59 29.23 -4.67
N GLU A 62 -15.93 28.67 -5.83
CA GLU A 62 -16.89 27.56 -5.93
C GLU A 62 -16.35 26.26 -5.32
N ALA A 63 -15.08 25.91 -5.60
CA ALA A 63 -14.42 24.75 -5.02
C ALA A 63 -14.33 24.85 -3.48
N ILE A 64 -13.93 26.02 -2.96
CA ILE A 64 -13.88 26.29 -1.51
C ILE A 64 -15.27 26.15 -0.88
N SER A 65 -16.30 26.74 -1.50
CA SER A 65 -17.66 26.66 -0.98
C SER A 65 -18.18 25.21 -0.89
N ARG A 66 -17.82 24.35 -1.85
CA ARG A 66 -18.20 22.94 -1.82
C ARG A 66 -17.41 22.13 -0.81
N LEU A 67 -16.11 22.38 -0.68
CA LEU A 67 -15.26 21.75 0.35
C LEU A 67 -15.81 21.98 1.76
N LEU A 68 -16.26 23.21 2.07
CA LEU A 68 -16.86 23.55 3.36
C LEU A 68 -18.20 22.82 3.63
N LYS A 69 -18.85 22.28 2.59
CA LYS A 69 -20.14 21.57 2.67
C LYS A 69 -20.00 20.05 2.48
N ALA A 70 -18.79 19.57 2.18
CA ALA A 70 -18.54 18.20 1.80
C ALA A 70 -18.83 17.24 2.96
N LYS A 71 -19.34 16.05 2.63
CA LYS A 71 -19.60 15.01 3.64
C LYS A 71 -18.35 14.17 3.83
N PRO A 72 -17.96 13.81 5.06
CA PRO A 72 -16.83 12.90 5.26
C PRO A 72 -17.13 11.52 4.64
N ILE A 73 -16.21 11.00 3.82
CA ILE A 73 -16.28 9.61 3.31
C ILE A 73 -15.66 8.70 4.37
N CYS A 74 -16.49 7.87 4.99
CA CYS A 74 -16.15 6.80 5.94
C CYS A 74 -15.30 7.19 7.17
N SER A 75 -15.96 7.08 8.32
CA SER A 75 -15.45 7.15 9.68
C SER A 75 -14.73 5.88 10.12
N TYR A 76 -13.44 5.99 10.41
CA TYR A 76 -12.70 5.12 11.34
C TYR A 76 -11.55 5.99 11.89
N LEU A 77 -11.43 6.35 13.17
CA LEU A 77 -12.04 5.97 14.43
C LEU A 77 -11.94 7.21 15.34
N THR A 78 -12.99 7.50 16.13
CA THR A 78 -12.98 8.35 17.35
C THR A 78 -13.11 9.88 17.30
N ASN A 79 -13.38 10.54 16.16
CA ASN A 79 -13.66 12.01 16.06
C ASN A 79 -12.39 12.87 16.33
N PRO A 80 -12.35 14.22 16.31
CA PRO A 80 -12.99 15.39 15.68
C PRO A 80 -13.27 15.69 14.21
N GLU A 81 -12.32 16.43 13.61
CA GLU A 81 -12.73 17.63 12.87
C GLU A 81 -12.39 17.64 11.39
N ARG A 82 -11.52 16.76 10.89
CA ARG A 82 -11.37 16.59 9.45
C ARG A 82 -11.13 15.12 9.18
N SER A 83 -12.13 14.47 8.59
CA SER A 83 -11.81 13.33 7.74
C SER A 83 -10.76 13.83 6.75
N ASN A 84 -9.61 13.15 6.66
CA ASN A 84 -8.63 13.49 5.64
C ASN A 84 -9.25 13.36 4.25
N VAL A 85 -10.34 12.60 4.08
CA VAL A 85 -11.04 12.42 2.80
C VAL A 85 -12.54 12.79 2.89
N CYS A 86 -13.02 13.63 1.98
CA CYS A 86 -14.44 14.02 1.92
C CYS A 86 -15.03 13.81 0.52
N GLN A 87 -16.31 13.45 0.44
CA GLN A 87 -17.06 13.45 -0.80
C GLN A 87 -17.57 14.85 -1.03
N VAL A 88 -17.05 15.50 -2.06
CA VAL A 88 -17.45 16.85 -2.43
C VAL A 88 -18.72 16.80 -3.27
N ASP A 89 -18.78 15.88 -4.24
CA ASP A 89 -19.99 15.59 -5.03
C ASP A 89 -19.99 14.15 -5.58
N ALA A 90 -20.86 13.85 -6.55
CA ALA A 90 -20.98 12.51 -7.14
C ALA A 90 -19.73 12.02 -7.88
N THR A 91 -18.85 12.92 -8.33
CA THR A 91 -17.65 12.59 -9.12
C THR A 91 -16.34 13.03 -8.47
N THR A 92 -16.41 13.73 -7.33
CA THR A 92 -15.27 14.41 -6.73
C THR A 92 -15.12 14.07 -5.26
N ALA A 93 -13.93 13.61 -4.90
CA ALA A 93 -13.46 13.52 -3.53
C ALA A 93 -12.39 14.60 -3.28
N SER A 94 -12.26 15.03 -2.03
CA SER A 94 -11.13 15.83 -1.57
C SER A 94 -10.30 15.05 -0.58
N LYS A 95 -8.97 15.16 -0.63
CA LYS A 95 -8.08 14.71 0.45
C LYS A 95 -7.18 15.83 0.96
N LEU A 96 -7.05 15.97 2.28
CA LEU A 96 -6.09 16.88 2.89
C LEU A 96 -4.69 16.31 2.74
N VAL A 97 -3.77 17.11 2.18
CA VAL A 97 -2.34 16.78 2.10
C VAL A 97 -1.52 17.87 2.79
N TYR A 98 -0.38 17.45 3.33
CA TYR A 98 0.61 18.31 3.97
C TYR A 98 1.95 18.18 3.26
N HIS A 99 2.65 19.29 3.11
CA HIS A 99 4.07 19.31 2.78
C HIS A 99 4.70 20.61 3.30
N PRO A 100 5.88 20.57 3.94
CA PRO A 100 6.45 21.73 4.64
C PRO A 100 6.76 22.92 3.71
N ILE A 101 7.05 22.66 2.43
CA ILE A 101 7.39 23.69 1.43
C ILE A 101 6.19 23.97 0.52
N ASP A 102 5.84 23.01 -0.35
CA ASP A 102 4.69 23.11 -1.24
C ASP A 102 3.86 21.80 -1.23
N PRO A 103 2.57 21.83 -0.83
CA PRO A 103 1.64 20.71 -0.94
C PRO A 103 1.61 19.99 -2.29
N SER A 104 1.95 20.68 -3.39
CA SER A 104 1.98 20.09 -4.74
C SER A 104 3.08 19.03 -4.92
N GLU A 105 4.09 19.06 -4.05
CA GLU A 105 5.23 18.13 -3.97
C GLU A 105 5.02 17.06 -2.89
N SER A 106 3.80 16.93 -2.35
CA SER A 106 3.51 15.88 -1.37
C SER A 106 3.76 14.48 -1.97
N PRO A 107 4.31 13.54 -1.18
CA PRO A 107 4.57 12.17 -1.63
C PRO A 107 3.39 11.48 -2.30
N GLU A 108 2.18 11.66 -1.76
CA GLU A 108 0.96 11.05 -2.30
C GLU A 108 0.63 11.57 -3.70
N LEU A 109 0.73 12.88 -3.93
CA LEU A 109 0.45 13.47 -5.25
C LEU A 109 1.46 13.02 -6.30
N LEU A 110 2.75 13.00 -5.91
CA LEU A 110 3.81 12.52 -6.78
C LEU A 110 3.61 11.04 -7.12
N ALA A 111 3.19 10.22 -6.14
CA ALA A 111 2.88 8.81 -6.35
C ALA A 111 1.69 8.64 -7.29
N LEU A 112 0.55 9.29 -7.03
CA LEU A 112 -0.64 9.22 -7.89
C LEU A 112 -0.33 9.61 -9.34
N ARG A 113 0.44 10.70 -9.55
CA ARG A 113 0.87 11.13 -10.89
C ARG A 113 1.75 10.06 -11.56
N LEU A 114 2.75 9.54 -10.85
CA LEU A 114 3.64 8.50 -11.39
C LEU A 114 2.89 7.22 -11.78
N ILE A 115 1.98 6.75 -10.92
CA ILE A 115 1.17 5.55 -11.19
C ILE A 115 0.27 5.78 -12.40
N TYR A 116 -0.39 6.93 -12.46
CA TYR A 116 -1.25 7.29 -13.58
C TYR A 116 -0.48 7.36 -14.91
N GLU A 117 0.75 7.88 -14.88
CA GLU A 117 1.59 8.05 -16.07
C GLU A 117 2.20 6.73 -16.58
N GLN A 118 2.67 5.85 -15.68
CA GLN A 118 3.46 4.67 -16.07
C GLN A 118 2.71 3.35 -16.00
N THR A 119 1.47 3.32 -15.51
CA THR A 119 0.72 2.07 -15.33
C THR A 119 -0.70 2.14 -15.92
N THR A 120 -1.42 1.03 -15.78
CA THR A 120 -2.86 0.90 -16.04
C THR A 120 -3.65 0.67 -14.75
N ILE A 121 -3.00 0.80 -13.59
CA ILE A 121 -3.64 0.63 -12.28
C ILE A 121 -4.68 1.74 -12.12
N PRO A 122 -5.96 1.40 -11.85
CA PRO A 122 -6.98 2.41 -11.57
C PRO A 122 -6.66 3.10 -10.24
N VAL A 123 -6.34 4.39 -10.33
CA VAL A 123 -6.10 5.30 -9.20
C VAL A 123 -6.94 6.57 -9.39
N PRO A 124 -7.38 7.24 -8.30
CA PRO A 124 -8.08 8.51 -8.41
C PRO A 124 -7.24 9.55 -9.17
N ARG A 125 -7.78 10.15 -10.22
CA ARG A 125 -7.06 11.20 -10.94
C ARG A 125 -7.09 12.48 -10.14
N VAL A 126 -5.92 13.09 -9.95
CA VAL A 126 -5.79 14.41 -9.34
C VAL A 126 -6.20 15.48 -10.36
N HIS A 127 -7.14 16.34 -9.99
CA HIS A 127 -7.64 17.42 -10.85
C HIS A 127 -7.06 18.77 -10.48
N ARG A 128 -7.06 19.09 -9.18
CA ARG A 128 -6.67 20.43 -8.69
C ARG A 128 -6.26 20.40 -7.22
N LEU A 129 -5.42 21.36 -6.82
CA LEU A 129 -5.14 21.71 -5.43
C LEU A 129 -5.89 22.97 -5.02
N VAL A 130 -6.43 22.96 -3.81
CA VAL A 130 -7.00 24.13 -3.15
C VAL A 130 -6.21 24.36 -1.86
N TYR A 131 -5.36 25.38 -1.86
CA TYR A 131 -4.48 25.69 -0.73
C TYR A 131 -5.27 26.24 0.46
N ASP A 132 -4.82 25.92 1.67
CA ASP A 132 -5.35 26.57 2.87
C ASP A 132 -4.92 28.06 2.86
N PRO A 133 -5.86 29.00 3.05
CA PRO A 133 -5.56 30.43 2.97
C PRO A 133 -4.71 30.94 4.14
N VAL A 134 -4.62 30.20 5.25
CA VAL A 134 -3.87 30.56 6.44
C VAL A 134 -2.58 29.76 6.53
N GLU A 135 -2.65 28.45 6.29
CA GLU A 135 -1.50 27.54 6.44
C GLU A 135 -1.08 26.93 5.10
N THR A 136 -0.21 27.64 4.37
CA THR A 136 0.19 27.28 2.99
C THR A 136 0.86 25.91 2.85
N SER A 137 1.28 25.29 3.96
CA SER A 137 1.81 23.92 4.00
C SER A 137 0.73 22.84 3.91
N TYR A 138 -0.56 23.22 3.91
CA TYR A 138 -1.69 22.31 3.70
C TYR A 138 -2.46 22.67 2.42
N ALA A 139 -2.95 21.64 1.73
CA ALA A 139 -3.89 21.81 0.62
C ALA A 139 -4.92 20.67 0.59
N GLN A 140 -6.07 20.94 0.00
CA GLN A 140 -7.06 19.93 -0.38
C GLN A 140 -6.80 19.51 -1.83
N VAL A 141 -6.53 18.23 -2.03
CA VAL A 141 -6.44 17.58 -3.34
C VAL A 141 -7.84 17.23 -3.80
N LEU A 142 -8.33 17.88 -4.85
CA LEU A 142 -9.54 17.44 -5.55
C LEU A 142 -9.18 16.35 -6.55
N MET A 143 -9.83 15.21 -6.42
CA MET A 143 -9.59 14.02 -7.24
C MET A 143 -10.90 13.29 -7.56
N ASP A 144 -10.83 12.29 -8.42
CA ASP A 144 -11.99 11.43 -8.70
C ASP A 144 -12.56 10.82 -7.41
N TYR A 145 -13.88 10.94 -7.24
CA TYR A 145 -14.59 10.05 -6.33
C TYR A 145 -14.81 8.71 -7.01
N ILE A 146 -14.41 7.62 -6.36
CA ILE A 146 -14.58 6.27 -6.89
C ILE A 146 -15.86 5.68 -6.29
N PRO A 147 -16.97 5.59 -7.05
CA PRO A 147 -18.18 4.94 -6.58
C PRO A 147 -17.94 3.43 -6.45
N GLY A 148 -18.30 2.87 -5.30
CA GLY A 148 -18.09 1.45 -5.02
C GLY A 148 -18.01 1.18 -3.52
N ARG A 149 -17.49 0.00 -3.18
CA ARG A 149 -17.32 -0.43 -1.79
C ARG A 149 -15.87 -0.84 -1.53
N PRO A 150 -15.30 -0.47 -0.37
CA PRO A 150 -14.04 -1.04 0.09
C PRO A 150 -14.09 -2.58 0.02
N LEU A 151 -13.02 -3.18 -0.47
CA LEU A 151 -12.93 -4.62 -0.74
C LEU A 151 -13.17 -5.41 0.54
N ILE A 152 -12.76 -4.89 1.70
CA ILE A 152 -13.01 -5.50 3.01
C ILE A 152 -14.52 -5.78 3.24
N HIS A 153 -15.39 -4.87 2.82
CA HIS A 153 -16.85 -5.00 2.99
C HIS A 153 -17.48 -5.85 1.89
N ALA A 154 -16.90 -5.86 0.67
CA ALA A 154 -17.42 -6.66 -0.43
C ALA A 154 -16.97 -8.13 -0.37
N TRP A 155 -15.80 -8.42 0.22
CA TRP A 155 -15.11 -9.71 0.07
C TRP A 155 -15.93 -10.92 0.50
N THR A 156 -16.70 -10.83 1.58
CA THR A 156 -17.51 -11.95 2.07
C THR A 156 -18.62 -12.32 1.10
N THR A 157 -19.11 -11.36 0.31
CA THR A 157 -20.15 -11.56 -0.71
C THR A 157 -19.62 -12.10 -2.03
N LEU A 158 -18.31 -11.97 -2.30
CA LEU A 158 -17.71 -12.46 -3.54
C LEU A 158 -17.66 -13.99 -3.58
N SER A 159 -17.98 -14.54 -4.74
CA SER A 159 -17.77 -15.95 -5.07
C SER A 159 -16.29 -16.32 -5.06
N PHE A 160 -16.02 -17.64 -5.09
CA PHE A 160 -14.66 -18.14 -5.21
C PHE A 160 -13.93 -17.59 -6.45
N TRP A 161 -14.62 -17.54 -7.60
CA TRP A 161 -14.05 -17.08 -8.87
C TRP A 161 -13.77 -15.58 -8.88
N GLU A 162 -14.62 -14.78 -8.23
CA GLU A 162 -14.40 -13.33 -8.10
C GLU A 162 -13.23 -13.02 -7.18
N LYS A 163 -13.07 -13.76 -6.08
CA LYS A 163 -11.91 -13.65 -5.18
C LYS A 163 -10.61 -14.02 -5.91
N LEU A 164 -10.64 -15.09 -6.70
CA LEU A 164 -9.51 -15.51 -7.52
C LEU A 164 -9.17 -14.43 -8.56
N ARG A 165 -10.17 -13.90 -9.27
CA ARG A 165 -10.00 -12.80 -10.23
C ARG A 165 -9.39 -11.57 -9.56
N ALA A 166 -9.89 -11.19 -8.38
CA ALA A 166 -9.36 -10.07 -7.62
C ALA A 166 -7.87 -10.28 -7.27
N ALA A 167 -7.49 -11.46 -6.80
CA ALA A 167 -6.10 -11.78 -6.51
C ALA A 167 -5.20 -11.69 -7.77
N TRP A 168 -5.69 -12.14 -8.92
CA TRP A 168 -4.99 -12.03 -10.20
C TRP A 168 -4.82 -10.58 -10.68
N VAL A 169 -5.87 -9.77 -10.54
CA VAL A 169 -5.80 -8.34 -10.86
C VAL A 169 -4.81 -7.62 -9.96
N LEU A 170 -4.85 -7.87 -8.65
CA LEU A 170 -3.89 -7.29 -7.71
C LEU A 170 -2.45 -7.75 -8.00
N ARG A 171 -2.22 -9.03 -8.33
CA ARG A 171 -0.92 -9.50 -8.80
C ARG A 171 -0.44 -8.74 -10.03
N SER A 172 -1.32 -8.54 -11.01
CA SER A 172 -1.01 -7.75 -12.20
C SER A 172 -0.56 -6.33 -11.83
N TYR A 173 -1.23 -5.69 -10.87
CA TYR A 173 -0.83 -4.36 -10.38
C TYR A 173 0.56 -4.41 -9.75
N MET A 174 0.87 -5.40 -8.90
CA MET A 174 2.20 -5.54 -8.30
C MET A 174 3.30 -5.69 -9.36
N ARG A 175 3.03 -6.42 -10.44
CA ARG A 175 3.97 -6.54 -11.57
C ARG A 175 4.17 -5.22 -12.31
N GLN A 176 3.12 -4.41 -12.45
CA GLN A 176 3.22 -3.08 -13.05
C GLN A 176 4.04 -2.13 -12.17
N LEU A 177 3.79 -2.10 -10.85
CA LEU A 177 4.56 -1.28 -9.92
C LEU A 177 6.06 -1.58 -9.95
N ARG A 178 6.42 -2.86 -10.08
CA ARG A 178 7.83 -3.29 -10.20
C ARG A 178 8.50 -2.92 -11.51
N LYS A 179 7.73 -2.56 -12.54
CA LYS A 179 8.24 -2.10 -13.84
C LYS A 179 8.37 -0.58 -13.91
N ILE A 180 7.89 0.15 -12.90
CA ILE A 180 8.02 1.62 -12.85
C ILE A 180 9.50 1.99 -12.86
N THR A 181 9.84 2.91 -13.76
CA THR A 181 11.18 3.47 -13.89
C THR A 181 11.16 4.92 -13.45
N HIS A 182 12.10 5.29 -12.59
CA HIS A 182 12.22 6.67 -12.12
C HIS A 182 13.69 6.99 -11.82
N PRO A 183 14.16 8.24 -12.01
CA PRO A 183 15.52 8.64 -11.65
C PRO A 183 15.89 8.40 -10.18
N ARG A 184 14.88 8.29 -9.31
CA ARG A 184 15.04 7.98 -7.87
C ARG A 184 14.90 6.49 -7.53
N ALA A 185 14.81 5.59 -8.50
CA ALA A 185 14.55 4.18 -8.21
C ALA A 185 15.58 3.54 -7.26
N ASP A 186 16.78 4.13 -7.17
CA ASP A 186 17.88 3.72 -6.29
C ASP A 186 17.95 4.47 -4.94
N ILE A 187 17.01 5.39 -4.68
CA ILE A 187 16.91 6.16 -3.43
C ILE A 187 15.72 5.66 -2.62
N PRO A 188 15.93 5.03 -1.45
CA PRO A 188 14.83 4.50 -0.67
C PRO A 188 13.93 5.58 -0.08
N GLY A 189 12.64 5.29 -0.01
CA GLY A 189 11.65 6.15 0.61
C GLY A 189 10.61 6.72 -0.36
N PRO A 190 9.76 7.64 0.13
CA PRO A 190 8.74 8.28 -0.66
C PRO A 190 9.34 9.15 -1.78
N LEU A 191 8.49 9.45 -2.76
CA LEU A 191 8.82 10.46 -3.77
C LEU A 191 8.89 11.84 -3.11
N GLY A 192 9.82 12.65 -3.61
CA GLY A 192 9.98 14.04 -3.19
C GLY A 192 10.63 14.85 -4.29
N PRO A 193 10.78 16.17 -4.08
CA PRO A 193 11.34 17.08 -5.07
C PRO A 193 12.71 16.62 -5.57
N GLY A 194 12.84 16.46 -6.89
CA GLY A 194 14.08 16.04 -7.54
C GLY A 194 14.59 14.70 -7.01
N LEU A 195 15.84 14.65 -6.56
CA LEU A 195 16.48 13.45 -6.01
C LEU A 195 16.65 13.48 -4.49
N THR A 196 16.02 14.44 -3.80
CA THR A 196 16.16 14.63 -2.34
C THR A 196 15.65 13.41 -1.54
N PRO A 197 16.51 12.67 -0.83
CA PRO A 197 16.07 11.59 0.04
C PRO A 197 15.13 12.09 1.16
N LEU A 198 14.09 11.32 1.47
CA LEU A 198 13.09 11.70 2.47
C LEU A 198 13.03 10.68 3.61
N ALA A 199 12.78 11.17 4.82
CA ALA A 199 12.42 10.32 5.94
C ALA A 199 10.99 9.78 5.76
N PHE A 200 10.67 8.68 6.42
CA PHE A 200 9.36 8.04 6.29
C PHE A 200 8.94 7.29 7.56
N CYS A 201 7.65 7.00 7.63
CA CYS A 201 7.03 6.16 8.65
C CYS A 201 6.23 5.07 7.93
N THR A 202 6.50 3.80 8.22
CA THR A 202 5.86 2.68 7.51
C THR A 202 5.62 1.49 8.46
N PRO A 203 4.72 0.55 8.11
CA PRO A 203 4.52 -0.68 8.87
C PRO A 203 5.83 -1.44 9.06
N THR A 204 6.60 -1.56 7.97
CA THR A 204 7.83 -2.34 7.93
C THR A 204 8.96 -1.78 8.79
N THR A 205 8.89 -0.51 9.19
CA THR A 205 9.84 0.14 10.11
C THR A 205 9.30 0.29 11.54
N GLY A 206 8.16 -0.35 11.85
CA GLY A 206 7.53 -0.34 13.16
C GLY A 206 6.96 1.02 13.55
N VAL A 207 6.45 1.78 12.57
CA VAL A 207 5.79 3.09 12.75
C VAL A 207 6.65 4.09 13.54
N ALA A 208 7.97 3.92 13.50
CA ALA A 208 8.87 4.94 14.03
C ALA A 208 8.76 6.17 13.14
N TRP A 209 8.50 7.32 13.76
CA TRP A 209 8.51 8.61 13.08
C TRP A 209 9.93 8.93 12.61
N ASP A 210 10.03 9.53 11.43
CA ASP A 210 11.29 10.03 10.83
C ASP A 210 12.41 8.98 10.64
N VAL A 211 12.08 7.82 10.06
CA VAL A 211 13.09 6.83 9.68
C VAL A 211 13.80 7.27 8.39
N GLY A 212 15.12 7.40 8.44
CA GLY A 212 15.94 7.93 7.35
C GLY A 212 16.23 9.42 7.55
N PRO A 213 16.44 10.20 6.46
CA PRO A 213 16.50 9.77 5.06
C PRO A 213 17.69 8.84 4.77
N PHE A 214 17.58 8.00 3.75
CA PHE A 214 18.66 7.11 3.30
C PHE A 214 19.17 7.50 1.92
N ALA A 215 20.49 7.55 1.75
CA ALA A 215 21.10 7.88 0.46
C ALA A 215 20.90 6.78 -0.59
N ASP A 216 20.93 5.51 -0.16
CA ASP A 216 20.83 4.34 -1.04
C ASP A 216 20.26 3.10 -0.32
N ALA A 217 20.04 2.03 -1.08
CA ALA A 217 19.53 0.76 -0.57
C ALA A 217 20.44 0.09 0.48
N ASN A 218 21.76 0.30 0.44
CA ASN A 218 22.67 -0.25 1.45
C ASN A 218 22.46 0.44 2.79
N ALA A 219 22.33 1.76 2.81
CA ALA A 219 22.09 2.53 4.03
C ALA A 219 20.77 2.11 4.71
N LEU A 220 19.71 1.86 3.93
CA LEU A 220 18.46 1.31 4.45
C LEU A 220 18.67 -0.11 5.01
N ASN A 221 19.32 -1.00 4.25
CA ASN A 221 19.57 -2.38 4.68
C ASN A 221 20.39 -2.43 6.00
N ASP A 222 21.41 -1.59 6.13
CA ASP A 222 22.23 -1.46 7.33
C ASP A 222 21.41 -0.95 8.52
N TYR A 223 20.54 0.03 8.30
CA TYR A 223 19.63 0.52 9.35
C TYR A 223 18.74 -0.60 9.87
N VAL A 224 18.08 -1.35 8.99
CA VAL A 224 17.17 -2.43 9.40
C VAL A 224 17.93 -3.55 10.11
N ASN A 225 19.12 -3.92 9.59
CA ASN A 225 19.99 -4.90 10.25
C ASN A 225 20.44 -4.44 11.65
N ARG A 226 20.77 -3.15 11.84
CA ARG A 226 21.12 -2.61 13.16
C ARG A 226 19.94 -2.61 14.13
N ARG A 227 18.75 -2.18 13.68
CA ARG A 227 17.53 -2.18 14.49
C ARG A 227 17.20 -3.58 15.00
N SER A 228 17.40 -4.59 14.17
CA SER A 228 17.31 -6.00 14.57
C SER A 228 18.22 -6.35 15.75
N ALA A 229 19.48 -5.91 15.72
CA ALA A 229 20.44 -6.24 16.77
C ALA A 229 20.04 -5.62 18.13
N THR A 230 19.39 -4.44 18.10
CA THR A 230 18.93 -3.74 19.30
C THR A 230 17.58 -4.21 19.83
N ALA A 231 16.71 -4.76 18.97
CA ALA A 231 15.40 -5.30 19.34
C ALA A 231 15.48 -6.71 19.98
N ALA A 232 16.67 -7.28 20.12
CA ALA A 232 16.93 -8.61 20.66
C ALA A 232 16.68 -8.72 22.18
N GLY A 233 15.41 -8.57 22.58
CA GLY A 233 14.87 -9.15 23.81
C GLY A 233 14.32 -10.55 23.52
N ALA A 234 14.78 -11.55 24.29
CA ALA A 234 14.30 -12.95 24.41
C ALA A 234 14.18 -13.85 23.14
N VAL A 235 14.12 -13.33 21.91
CA VAL A 235 14.04 -14.13 20.68
C VAL A 235 15.29 -13.91 19.82
N PRO A 236 16.06 -14.96 19.49
CA PRO A 236 17.15 -14.86 18.53
C PRO A 236 16.58 -14.48 17.16
N ILE A 237 16.74 -13.23 16.75
CA ILE A 237 16.41 -12.81 15.38
C ILE A 237 17.48 -13.41 14.46
N PRO A 238 17.11 -14.07 13.34
CA PRO A 238 18.06 -14.60 12.37
C PRO A 238 19.07 -13.53 11.92
N PRO A 239 20.30 -13.93 11.51
CA PRO A 239 21.26 -12.98 10.95
C PRO A 239 20.59 -12.17 9.85
N GLY A 240 20.82 -10.86 9.89
CA GLY A 240 20.29 -9.92 8.91
C GLY A 240 20.74 -10.25 7.49
N PHE A 241 20.28 -9.48 6.53
CA PHE A 241 20.52 -9.77 5.12
C PHE A 241 21.79 -9.06 4.64
N THR A 242 22.71 -9.82 4.06
CA THR A 242 24.05 -9.36 3.65
C THR A 242 24.03 -8.39 2.47
N HIS A 243 23.00 -8.44 1.63
CA HIS A 243 22.86 -7.58 0.47
C HIS A 243 21.46 -6.94 0.44
N PRO A 244 21.35 -5.68 -0.01
CA PRO A 244 20.04 -5.07 -0.25
C PRO A 244 19.29 -5.84 -1.33
N GLU A 245 17.97 -5.95 -1.18
CA GLU A 245 17.13 -6.47 -2.25
C GLU A 245 17.00 -5.43 -3.37
N PRO A 246 16.73 -5.87 -4.61
CA PRO A 246 16.31 -4.96 -5.66
C PRO A 246 15.12 -4.12 -5.18
N MET A 247 15.19 -2.81 -5.42
CA MET A 247 14.09 -1.92 -5.10
C MET A 247 13.01 -1.98 -6.19
N ALA A 248 11.81 -1.61 -5.77
CA ALA A 248 10.65 -1.43 -6.62
C ALA A 248 9.80 -0.31 -6.03
N PHE A 249 8.96 0.30 -6.87
CA PHE A 249 7.88 1.11 -6.35
C PHE A 249 6.89 0.19 -5.63
N VAL A 250 6.57 0.50 -4.38
CA VAL A 250 5.60 -0.23 -3.55
C VAL A 250 4.62 0.76 -2.96
N HIS A 251 3.39 0.30 -2.72
CA HIS A 251 2.35 1.07 -2.04
C HIS A 251 2.61 1.16 -0.54
N ASN A 252 3.13 0.08 0.05
CA ASN A 252 3.55 -0.01 1.45
C ASN A 252 2.42 0.12 2.50
N ASP A 253 1.18 0.26 2.03
CA ASP A 253 -0.05 0.26 2.84
C ASP A 253 -1.23 -0.36 2.07
N LEU A 254 -0.94 -1.39 1.28
CA LEU A 254 -1.96 -2.03 0.46
C LEU A 254 -2.75 -3.05 1.29
N HIS A 255 -3.92 -2.65 1.77
CA HIS A 255 -4.83 -3.58 2.45
C HIS A 255 -6.27 -3.38 1.96
N MET A 256 -7.19 -4.24 2.38
CA MET A 256 -8.53 -4.31 1.80
C MET A 256 -9.41 -3.05 2.01
N HIS A 257 -9.00 -2.11 2.87
CA HIS A 257 -9.66 -0.80 3.00
C HIS A 257 -9.20 0.17 1.90
N ASN A 258 -7.94 0.05 1.47
CA ASN A 258 -7.31 0.85 0.42
C ASN A 258 -7.53 0.26 -0.99
N ILE A 259 -8.40 -0.74 -1.10
CA ILE A 259 -8.84 -1.32 -2.37
C ILE A 259 -10.35 -1.12 -2.48
N ILE A 260 -10.81 -0.36 -3.47
CA ILE A 260 -12.23 -0.16 -3.74
C ILE A 260 -12.65 -1.08 -4.90
N LEU A 261 -13.65 -1.93 -4.66
CA LEU A 261 -14.38 -2.58 -5.75
C LEU A 261 -15.35 -1.55 -6.31
N GLY A 262 -14.97 -0.95 -7.44
CA GLY A 262 -15.75 0.06 -8.13
C GLY A 262 -17.03 -0.50 -8.73
N ASP A 263 -18.04 0.34 -8.90
CA ASP A 263 -19.29 -0.03 -9.58
C ASP A 263 -19.07 -0.42 -11.05
N ASP A 264 -17.93 -0.02 -11.62
CA ASP A 264 -17.43 -0.44 -12.93
C ASP A 264 -16.81 -1.86 -12.94
N GLY A 265 -16.81 -2.55 -11.79
CA GLY A 265 -16.25 -3.87 -11.61
C GLY A 265 -14.71 -3.91 -11.53
N ARG A 266 -14.03 -2.75 -11.49
CA ARG A 266 -12.56 -2.68 -11.36
C ARG A 266 -12.14 -2.61 -9.90
N LEU A 267 -10.89 -3.00 -9.65
CA LEU A 267 -10.23 -2.76 -8.37
C LEU A 267 -9.43 -1.47 -8.46
N TRP A 268 -9.87 -0.46 -7.72
CA TRP A 268 -9.22 0.83 -7.60
C TRP A 268 -8.35 0.87 -6.35
N ILE A 269 -7.14 1.40 -6.49
CA ILE A 269 -6.17 1.49 -5.40
C ILE A 269 -6.07 2.94 -4.94
N VAL A 270 -6.27 3.17 -3.65
CA VAL A 270 -6.29 4.51 -3.03
C VAL A 270 -5.28 4.57 -1.89
N ASP A 271 -5.03 5.78 -1.39
CA ASP A 271 -4.19 6.05 -0.24
C ASP A 271 -2.69 5.73 -0.46
N TRP A 272 -2.08 6.49 -1.37
CA TRP A 272 -0.68 6.30 -1.78
C TRP A 272 0.33 7.07 -0.92
N GLU A 273 -0.07 7.47 0.30
CA GLU A 273 0.73 8.33 1.18
C GLU A 273 2.07 7.71 1.59
N TRP A 274 2.09 6.38 1.75
CA TRP A 274 3.29 5.63 2.15
C TRP A 274 4.03 4.99 0.99
N ALA A 275 3.61 5.31 -0.24
CA ALA A 275 4.19 4.74 -1.44
C ALA A 275 5.58 5.33 -1.74
N GLY A 276 6.45 4.52 -2.34
CA GLY A 276 7.81 4.94 -2.65
C GLY A 276 8.67 3.81 -3.19
N PHE A 277 9.96 4.07 -3.33
CA PHE A 277 10.93 3.05 -3.71
C PHE A 277 11.47 2.35 -2.47
N PHE A 278 11.23 1.04 -2.39
CA PHE A 278 11.64 0.22 -1.26
C PHE A 278 12.06 -1.18 -1.74
N PRO A 279 12.72 -2.00 -0.89
CA PRO A 279 12.94 -3.41 -1.18
C PRO A 279 11.65 -4.12 -1.60
N ARG A 280 11.71 -4.94 -2.66
CA ARG A 280 10.52 -5.65 -3.20
C ARG A 280 9.69 -6.42 -2.18
N SER A 281 10.33 -6.90 -1.11
CA SER A 281 9.67 -7.64 -0.03
C SER A 281 8.77 -6.78 0.86
N TYR A 282 8.89 -5.45 0.81
CA TYR A 282 8.16 -4.53 1.67
C TYR A 282 6.66 -4.60 1.40
N GLU A 283 6.24 -4.72 0.14
CA GLU A 283 4.83 -4.87 -0.19
C GLU A 283 4.22 -6.13 0.44
N PHE A 284 4.85 -7.30 0.27
CA PHE A 284 4.37 -8.51 0.93
C PHE A 284 4.35 -8.37 2.46
N THR A 285 5.38 -7.74 3.02
CA THR A 285 5.53 -7.58 4.46
C THR A 285 4.46 -6.66 5.04
N SER A 286 4.24 -5.49 4.43
CA SER A 286 3.21 -4.53 4.86
C SER A 286 1.82 -5.14 4.70
N MET A 287 1.51 -5.76 3.55
CA MET A 287 0.23 -6.46 3.35
C MET A 287 -0.02 -7.53 4.42
N ALA A 288 1.01 -8.34 4.76
CA ALA A 288 0.91 -9.40 5.75
C ALA A 288 0.75 -8.86 7.18
N MET A 289 1.49 -7.80 7.54
CA MET A 289 1.36 -7.10 8.83
C MET A 289 -0.04 -6.48 8.99
N GLN A 290 -0.53 -5.76 7.98
CA GLN A 290 -1.86 -5.14 7.99
C GLN A 290 -3.01 -6.16 8.07
N CYS A 291 -2.80 -7.38 7.58
CA CYS A 291 -3.76 -8.47 7.79
C CYS A 291 -3.88 -8.93 9.25
N GLU A 292 -2.89 -8.61 10.10
CA GLU A 292 -2.76 -9.10 11.48
C GLU A 292 -2.96 -8.02 12.54
N TRP A 293 -2.64 -6.76 12.25
CA TRP A 293 -2.68 -5.68 13.25
C TRP A 293 -4.07 -5.14 13.59
N HIS A 294 -5.07 -5.35 12.75
CA HIS A 294 -6.42 -4.84 13.01
C HIS A 294 -7.26 -5.89 13.76
N ASP A 295 -7.15 -5.96 15.08
CA ASP A 295 -7.97 -6.86 15.92
C ASP A 295 -9.49 -6.71 15.70
N THR A 296 -9.94 -5.53 15.28
CA THR A 296 -11.37 -5.24 15.00
C THR A 296 -11.77 -5.45 13.53
N TYR A 297 -10.80 -5.50 12.59
CA TYR A 297 -11.05 -5.57 11.13
C TYR A 297 -10.03 -6.44 10.39
N ALA A 298 -9.60 -7.54 11.02
CA ALA A 298 -8.62 -8.45 10.44
C ALA A 298 -9.10 -8.95 9.08
N ALA A 299 -8.19 -8.96 8.09
CA ALA A 299 -8.52 -9.43 6.77
C ALA A 299 -9.06 -10.87 6.83
N PRO A 300 -10.16 -11.20 6.12
CA PRO A 300 -10.68 -12.55 6.07
C PRO A 300 -9.59 -13.55 5.69
N TRP A 301 -9.59 -14.73 6.32
CA TRP A 301 -8.60 -15.78 6.08
C TRP A 301 -8.38 -16.07 4.58
N SER A 302 -9.46 -16.06 3.79
CA SER A 302 -9.38 -16.27 2.34
C SER A 302 -8.61 -15.17 1.60
N PHE A 303 -8.62 -13.92 2.06
CA PHE A 303 -7.76 -12.87 1.50
C PHE A 303 -6.31 -13.04 1.96
N ARG A 304 -6.08 -13.39 3.23
CA ARG A 304 -4.73 -13.68 3.76
C ARG A 304 -4.02 -14.76 2.96
N LEU A 305 -4.76 -15.78 2.50
CA LEU A 305 -4.24 -16.82 1.59
C LEU A 305 -3.82 -16.29 0.21
N CYS A 306 -4.38 -15.18 -0.25
CA CYS A 306 -4.04 -14.56 -1.53
C CYS A 306 -2.78 -13.69 -1.43
N VAL A 307 -2.44 -13.14 -0.27
CA VAL A 307 -1.31 -12.19 -0.12
C VAL A 307 0.02 -12.72 -0.69
N PRO A 308 0.47 -13.97 -0.41
CA PRO A 308 1.72 -14.47 -0.97
C PRO A 308 1.66 -14.69 -2.49
N PHE A 309 0.47 -14.84 -3.06
CA PHE A 309 0.26 -14.88 -4.50
C PHE A 309 0.26 -13.45 -5.11
N ILE A 310 -0.31 -12.47 -4.41
CA ILE A 310 -0.41 -11.09 -4.88
C ILE A 310 0.97 -10.41 -4.89
N ALA A 311 1.69 -10.44 -3.77
CA ALA A 311 2.91 -9.66 -3.55
C ALA A 311 4.21 -10.49 -3.49
N ASP A 312 4.14 -11.75 -3.94
CA ASP A 312 5.15 -12.81 -3.83
C ASP A 312 5.43 -13.29 -2.39
N PRO A 313 5.83 -14.57 -2.22
CA PRO A 313 5.92 -15.19 -0.89
C PRO A 313 7.22 -14.87 -0.15
N TYR A 314 7.44 -13.60 0.21
CA TYR A 314 8.59 -13.13 1.00
C TYR A 314 8.48 -13.48 2.50
N PHE A 315 8.12 -14.73 2.81
CA PHE A 315 7.85 -15.21 4.17
C PHE A 315 9.02 -15.01 5.13
N ASP A 316 10.26 -15.17 4.66
CA ASP A 316 11.44 -15.05 5.53
C ASP A 316 11.72 -13.58 5.88
N ARG A 317 11.49 -12.65 4.94
CA ARG A 317 11.58 -11.19 5.17
C ARG A 317 10.50 -10.73 6.12
N TYR A 318 9.25 -11.12 5.88
CA TYR A 318 8.14 -10.77 6.76
C TYR A 318 8.37 -11.27 8.19
N ARG A 319 8.80 -12.53 8.39
CA ARG A 319 9.09 -13.04 9.75
C ARG A 319 10.20 -12.26 10.45
N TRP A 320 11.22 -11.88 9.69
CA TRP A 320 12.35 -11.14 10.22
C TRP A 320 11.94 -9.72 10.63
N LEU A 321 11.19 -9.01 9.77
CA LEU A 321 10.67 -7.66 10.05
C LEU A 321 9.58 -7.65 11.13
N ALA A 322 8.62 -8.58 11.08
CA ALA A 322 7.55 -8.69 12.07
C ALA A 322 8.08 -9.05 13.46
N GLY A 323 9.18 -9.79 13.54
CA GLY A 323 9.88 -10.04 14.81
C GLY A 323 10.57 -8.82 15.42
N MET A 324 10.63 -7.67 14.71
CA MET A 324 11.20 -6.41 15.21
C MET A 324 10.15 -5.40 15.68
N VAL A 325 8.88 -5.64 15.34
CA VAL A 325 7.77 -4.78 15.76
C VAL A 325 7.30 -5.30 17.13
N PRO A 326 7.32 -4.47 18.19
CA PRO A 326 7.06 -4.90 19.56
C PRO A 326 5.66 -5.43 19.81
#